data_AF-A0A9E1PQ29-F1
#
_entry.id   AF-A0A9E1PQ29-F1
#
_cell.length_a   1.000
_cell.length_b   1.000
_cell.length_c   1.000
_cell.angle_alpha   90.00
_cell.angle_beta   90.00
_cell.angle_gamma   90.00
#
_symmetry.space_group_name_H-M   'P 1'
#
loop_
_entity.id
_entity.type
_entity.pdbx_description
1 polymer ?
#
loop_
_entity_poly.entity_id
_entity_poly.type
_entity_poly.pdbx_seq_one_letter_code
_entity_poly.pdbx_strand_id
1 'polypeptide(L)' 'MNSTQKESLDFKLYEALLWKPDSGYYLLDEHLNRLAASAENFGFSFSREQVIDHLQTSEKDMLPEGAKVKLYLDKEGT' A
#
# COMPACT_ATOMS: atom_id res chain seq x y z
N MET A 1 -7.85 -36.75 -11.65
CA MET A 1 -8.39 -35.43 -11.26
C MET A 1 -7.22 -34.63 -10.76
N ASN A 2 -6.62 -33.79 -11.62
CA ASN A 2 -5.45 -33.01 -11.24
C ASN A 2 -5.93 -31.77 -10.49
N SER A 3 -5.76 -31.79 -9.18
CA SER A 3 -5.93 -30.61 -8.34
C SER A 3 -4.96 -29.54 -8.82
N THR A 4 -5.46 -28.46 -9.40
CA THR A 4 -4.69 -27.27 -9.69
C THR A 4 -4.25 -26.70 -8.33
N GLN A 5 -3.03 -27.04 -7.92
CA GLN A 5 -2.37 -26.39 -6.79
C GLN A 5 -2.21 -24.92 -7.18
N LYS A 6 -3.07 -24.06 -6.63
CA LYS A 6 -2.88 -22.61 -6.69
C LYS A 6 -1.72 -22.34 -5.72
N GLU A 7 -0.50 -22.33 -6.22
CA GLU A 7 0.65 -21.83 -5.46
C GLU A 7 0.27 -20.43 -4.96
N SER A 8 0.09 -20.31 -3.65
CA SER A 8 -0.01 -19.01 -3.00
C SER A 8 1.38 -18.40 -3.09
N LEU A 9 1.63 -17.64 -4.16
CA LEU A 9 2.81 -16.80 -4.24
C LEU A 9 2.78 -15.89 -3.00
N ASP A 10 3.82 -16.00 -2.18
CA ASP A 10 4.06 -15.09 -1.06
C ASP A 10 4.63 -13.79 -1.65
N PHE A 11 3.75 -12.84 -1.92
CA PHE A 11 4.12 -11.53 -2.43
C PHE A 11 3.32 -10.44 -1.72
N LYS A 12 3.87 -9.23 -1.74
CA LYS A 12 3.24 -8.03 -1.21
C LYS A 12 2.80 -7.13 -2.36
N LEU A 13 1.67 -6.44 -2.20
CA LEU A 13 1.36 -5.32 -3.09
C LEU A 13 2.23 -4.13 -2.72
N TYR A 14 2.54 -3.27 -3.69
CA TYR A 14 3.55 -2.22 -3.51
C TYR A 14 3.09 -0.89 -4.11
N GLU A 15 3.39 0.18 -3.37
CA GLU A 15 3.16 1.56 -3.76
C GLU A 15 4.40 2.42 -3.50
N ALA A 16 4.63 3.38 -4.38
CA ALA A 16 5.74 4.33 -4.33
C ALA A 16 5.19 5.75 -4.29
N LEU A 17 5.14 6.34 -3.10
CA LEU A 17 4.55 7.64 -2.83
C LEU A 17 5.64 8.71 -2.76
N LEU A 18 5.37 9.89 -3.31
CA LEU A 18 6.18 11.08 -3.07
C LEU A 18 5.61 11.83 -1.87
N TRP A 19 6.41 12.02 -0.82
CA TRP A 19 6.04 12.84 0.32
C TRP A 19 6.55 14.28 0.17
N LYS A 20 5.69 15.24 0.54
CA LYS A 20 6.00 16.66 0.62
C LYS A 20 5.52 17.21 1.97
N PRO A 21 6.31 18.04 2.66
CA PRO A 21 5.96 18.56 3.98
C PRO A 21 4.64 19.37 3.95
N ASP A 22 4.42 20.18 2.92
CA ASP A 22 3.26 21.10 2.87
C ASP A 22 1.97 20.48 2.32
N SER A 23 2.06 19.36 1.60
CA SER A 23 0.92 18.77 0.87
C SER A 23 0.70 17.28 1.13
N GLY A 24 1.56 16.65 1.94
CA GLY A 24 1.50 15.24 2.24
C GLY A 24 1.91 14.35 1.07
N TYR A 25 1.24 13.21 0.92
CA TYR A 25 1.52 12.26 -0.15
C TYR A 25 0.89 12.69 -1.47
N TYR A 26 1.73 12.87 -2.48
CA TYR A 26 1.29 13.22 -3.83
C TYR A 26 0.44 12.10 -4.44
N LEU A 27 -0.73 12.45 -5.01
CA LEU A 27 -1.69 11.52 -5.62
C LEU A 27 -2.11 10.36 -4.71
N LEU A 28 -2.23 10.63 -3.41
CA LEU A 28 -2.56 9.60 -2.41
C LEU A 28 -3.82 8.82 -2.79
N ASP A 29 -4.86 9.52 -3.25
CA ASP A 29 -6.13 8.86 -3.55
C ASP A 29 -6.02 7.90 -4.73
N GLU A 30 -5.28 8.27 -5.77
CA GLU A 30 -5.01 7.45 -6.94
C GLU A 30 -4.16 6.24 -6.60
N HIS A 31 -3.15 6.41 -5.75
CA HIS A 31 -2.34 5.31 -5.23
C HIS A 31 -3.18 4.31 -4.43
N LEU A 32 -4.05 4.80 -3.53
CA LEU A 32 -4.95 3.94 -2.76
C LEU A 32 -5.99 3.24 -3.64
N ASN A 33 -6.47 3.88 -4.70
CA ASN A 33 -7.38 3.25 -5.66
C ASN A 33 -6.69 2.13 -6.44
N ARG A 34 -5.43 2.31 -6.85
CA ARG A 34 -4.64 1.26 -7.49
C ARG A 34 -4.35 0.09 -6.55
N LEU A 35 -4.00 0.40 -5.30
CA LEU A 35 -3.75 -0.62 -4.27
C LEU A 35 -5.02 -1.43 -3.99
N ALA A 36 -6.18 -0.77 -3.87
CA ALA A 36 -7.48 -1.41 -3.68
C ALA A 36 -7.85 -2.34 -4.86
N ALA A 37 -7.71 -1.86 -6.10
CA ALA A 37 -7.99 -2.67 -7.29
C ALA A 37 -7.06 -3.89 -7.39
N SER A 38 -5.80 -3.72 -7.00
CA SER A 38 -4.83 -4.83 -6.95
C SER A 38 -5.21 -5.81 -5.83
N ALA A 39 -5.60 -5.32 -4.66
CA ALA A 39 -6.03 -6.12 -3.54
C ALA A 39 -7.27 -6.96 -3.89
N GLU A 40 -8.26 -6.36 -4.54
CA GLU A 40 -9.44 -7.08 -5.06
C GLU A 40 -9.02 -8.19 -6.05
N ASN A 41 -8.20 -7.85 -7.04
CA ASN A 41 -7.78 -8.79 -8.09
C ASN A 41 -7.00 -10.01 -7.54
N PHE A 42 -6.14 -9.78 -6.54
CA PHE A 42 -5.32 -10.84 -5.96
C PHE A 42 -5.91 -11.45 -4.69
N GLY A 43 -7.01 -10.91 -4.16
CA GLY A 43 -7.67 -11.34 -2.93
C GLY A 43 -6.89 -11.01 -1.66
N PHE A 44 -6.32 -9.80 -1.56
CA PHE A 44 -5.71 -9.26 -0.35
C PHE A 44 -6.78 -8.55 0.48
N SER A 45 -6.65 -8.61 1.81
CA SER A 45 -7.41 -7.72 2.69
C SER A 45 -6.91 -6.29 2.52
N PHE A 46 -7.83 -5.34 2.39
CA PHE A 46 -7.49 -3.92 2.25
C PHE A 46 -8.50 -3.06 3.01
N SER A 47 -7.99 -2.14 3.83
CA SER A 47 -8.75 -1.06 4.44
C SER A 47 -8.08 0.27 4.15
N ARG A 48 -8.78 1.16 3.46
CA ARG A 48 -8.28 2.50 3.13
C ARG A 48 -7.93 3.28 4.40
N GLU A 49 -8.78 3.19 5.40
CA GLU A 49 -8.63 3.89 6.68
C GLU A 49 -7.37 3.42 7.40
N GLN A 50 -7.15 2.11 7.52
CA GLN A 50 -5.96 1.57 8.18
C GLN A 50 -4.67 1.96 7.44
N VAL A 51 -4.66 1.96 6.11
CA VAL A 51 -3.50 2.39 5.32
C VAL A 51 -3.21 3.88 5.54
N ILE A 52 -4.25 4.73 5.56
CA ILE A 52 -4.10 6.16 5.83
C ILE A 52 -3.56 6.38 7.25
N ASP A 53 -4.13 5.72 8.25
CA ASP A 53 -3.69 5.82 9.63
C ASP A 53 -2.23 5.38 9.77
N HIS A 54 -1.82 4.30 9.11
CA HIS A 54 -0.44 3.83 9.10
C HIS A 54 0.52 4.86 8.48
N LEU A 55 0.16 5.44 7.33
CA LEU A 55 0.93 6.49 6.69
C LEU A 55 1.03 7.75 7.58
N GLN A 56 -0.04 8.12 8.26
CA GLN A 56 -0.08 9.30 9.12
C GLN A 56 0.67 9.14 10.45
N THR A 57 0.70 7.92 11.00
CA THR A 57 1.39 7.57 12.25
C THR A 57 2.85 7.17 12.04
N SER A 58 3.25 6.89 10.79
CA SER A 58 4.67 6.74 10.43
C SER A 58 5.46 8.03 10.69
N GLU A 59 6.78 7.93 10.86
CA GLU A 59 7.71 9.03 11.21
C GLU A 59 7.87 10.08 10.08
N LYS A 60 6.76 10.61 9.57
CA LYS A 60 6.71 11.61 8.49
C LYS A 60 7.44 12.90 8.86
N ASP A 61 7.47 13.25 10.14
CA ASP A 61 8.17 14.45 10.64
C ASP A 61 9.70 14.32 10.52
N MET A 62 10.21 13.13 10.21
CA MET A 62 11.63 12.85 9.97
C MET A 62 11.97 12.66 8.49
N LEU A 63 10.97 12.70 7.59
CA LEU A 63 11.20 12.53 6.16
C LEU A 63 11.83 13.79 5.56
N PRO A 64 12.83 13.65 4.67
CA PRO A 64 13.34 14.79 3.91
C PRO A 64 12.30 15.26 2.89
N GLU A 65 12.37 16.53 2.49
CA GLU A 65 11.55 17.05 1.40
C GLU A 65 11.74 16.21 0.13
N GLY A 66 10.63 15.78 -0.48
CA GLY A 66 10.66 14.95 -1.68
C GLY A 66 11.02 13.48 -1.43
N ALA A 67 10.90 13.01 -0.19
CA ALA A 67 11.13 11.60 0.14
C ALA A 67 10.24 10.66 -0.68
N LYS A 68 10.82 9.55 -1.13
CA LYS A 68 10.08 8.41 -1.68
C LYS A 68 9.70 7.46 -0.55
N VAL A 69 8.41 7.37 -0.24
CA VAL A 69 7.86 6.43 0.73
C VAL A 69 7.41 5.16 0.00
N LYS A 70 7.84 4.02 0.51
CA LYS A 70 7.49 2.70 -0.01
C LYS A 70 6.44 2.09 0.90
N LEU A 71 5.25 1.86 0.36
CA LEU A 71 4.17 1.18 1.07
C LEU A 71 4.09 -0.26 0.53
N TYR A 72 4.05 -1.22 1.44
CA TYR A 72 3.83 -2.62 1.13
C TYR A 72 2.57 -3.08 1.86
N LEU A 73 1.75 -3.89 1.21
CA LEU A 73 0.55 -4.47 1.79
C LEU A 73 0.70 -5.99 1.81
N ASP A 74 0.60 -6.57 3.00
CA ASP A 74 0.57 -8.01 3.19
C ASP A 74 -0.80 -8.60 2.88
N LYS A 75 -0.85 -9.92 2.68
CA LYS A 75 -2.05 -10.64 2.27
C LYS A 75 -3.22 -10.40 3.23
N GLU A 76 -2.92 -10.31 4.50
CA GLU A 76 -3.84 -10.11 5.63
C GLU A 76 -4.21 -8.63 5.85
N GLY A 77 -3.61 -7.70 5.09
CA GLY A 77 -3.92 -6.27 5.16
C GLY A 77 -3.10 -5.48 6.19
N THR A 78 -1.96 -6.03 6.63
CA THR A 78 -1.02 -5.37 7.55
C THR A 78 0.08 -4.63 6.79
#